data_AF-M8BLA3-F1
#
_entry.id   AF-M8BLA3-F1
#
_cell.length_a   1.000
_cell.length_b   1.000
_cell.length_c   1.000
_cell.angle_alpha   90.00
_cell.angle_beta   90.00
_cell.angle_gamma   90.00
#
_symmetry.space_group_name_H-M   'P 1'
#
loop_
_entity.id
_entity.type
_entity.pdbx_description
1 polymer ?
#
loop_
_entity_poly.entity_id
_entity_poly.type
_entity_poly.pdbx_seq_one_letter_code
_entity_poly.pdbx_strand_id
1 'polypeptide(L)'
;MALLLRFNQLRNSIWSSCPARLLMPHAGLSSGKLLDPKSYERRLFSTRVQETASLDRTCISRIQPLEFQQTSEHEQSVPLLIFDIKTTGFFQKRNRITEFAVHDLWAGKNNTFETLLNPEMDVPKYVAAVTNINNDLVCRPDVPRFSDVLPLLLAFVRSCQTPGKPIIWVAHNVKRFDGPFLAQKFDRCSAQMPEDWLFVDTLCLATKLPKLSASNDKRHLHDLESLCKRYGISVEGPPHRAMQEVMKLCQVFQKMSFDLKLTYEGLIDEAIKANYFSKFLN
;
A
#
# COMPACT_ATOMS: atom_id res chain seq x y z
N MET A 1 -1.59 3.69 -32.03
CA MET A 1 -2.53 2.66 -31.54
C MET A 1 -2.44 2.65 -30.01
N ALA A 2 -3.35 3.34 -29.34
CA ALA A 2 -3.37 3.41 -27.87
C ALA A 2 -3.81 2.06 -27.29
N LEU A 3 -3.06 1.54 -26.32
CA LEU A 3 -3.41 0.34 -25.58
C LEU A 3 -4.60 0.68 -24.68
N LEU A 4 -5.81 0.33 -25.11
CA LEU A 4 -7.01 0.47 -24.29
C LEU A 4 -6.96 -0.61 -23.20
N LEU A 5 -6.59 -0.23 -21.97
CA LEU A 5 -6.76 -1.09 -20.79
C LEU A 5 -8.25 -1.46 -20.66
N ARG A 6 -8.60 -2.69 -21.04
CA ARG A 6 -9.98 -3.19 -20.90
C ARG A 6 -10.24 -3.55 -19.44
N PHE A 7 -10.88 -2.64 -18.72
CA PHE A 7 -11.48 -2.92 -17.42
C PHE A 7 -12.79 -3.69 -17.59
N ASN A 8 -12.72 -5.03 -17.72
CA ASN A 8 -13.91 -5.88 -17.71
C ASN A 8 -14.04 -6.65 -16.38
N GLN A 9 -15.02 -6.20 -15.61
CA GLN A 9 -15.92 -6.93 -14.71
C GLN A 9 -15.41 -8.23 -14.03
N LEU A 10 -15.17 -8.14 -12.72
CA LEU A 10 -15.50 -9.22 -11.78
C LEU A 10 -16.52 -8.70 -10.78
N ARG A 11 -17.76 -9.16 -10.99
CA ARG A 11 -18.95 -8.93 -10.17
C ARG A 11 -19.00 -10.04 -9.13
N ASN A 12 -19.04 -9.67 -7.86
CA ASN A 12 -19.44 -10.48 -6.69
C ASN A 12 -18.89 -11.92 -6.57
N SER A 13 -17.81 -12.10 -5.82
CA SER A 13 -17.71 -13.00 -4.66
C SER A 13 -16.28 -12.95 -4.09
N ILE A 14 -16.03 -13.62 -2.96
CA ILE A 14 -14.74 -13.74 -2.24
C ILE A 14 -14.59 -12.72 -1.09
N TRP A 15 -15.50 -12.82 -0.12
CA TRP A 15 -15.29 -12.41 1.28
C TRP A 15 -15.34 -13.66 2.17
N SER A 16 -14.19 -14.31 2.31
CA SER A 16 -13.80 -15.26 3.36
C SER A 16 -12.34 -15.64 3.01
N SER A 17 -11.31 -15.57 3.84
CA SER A 17 -11.20 -15.54 5.30
C SER A 17 -9.85 -14.89 5.70
N CYS A 18 -9.80 -14.40 6.95
CA CYS A 18 -8.67 -14.10 7.86
C CYS A 18 -7.30 -13.63 7.32
N PRO A 19 -6.75 -12.48 7.81
CA PRO A 19 -5.37 -12.08 7.51
C PRO A 19 -4.36 -12.98 8.23
N ALA A 20 -3.34 -13.45 7.50
CA ALA A 20 -2.18 -14.11 8.07
C ALA A 20 -1.26 -13.07 8.71
N ARG A 21 -1.03 -13.19 10.02
CA ARG A 21 -0.11 -12.36 10.79
C ARG A 21 1.30 -12.94 10.67
N LEU A 22 2.23 -12.19 10.09
CA LEU A 22 3.63 -12.58 10.04
C LEU A 22 4.22 -12.44 11.46
N LEU A 23 4.40 -13.56 12.16
CA LEU A 23 5.19 -13.65 13.38
C LEU A 23 6.46 -14.43 13.04
N MET A 24 7.60 -13.75 12.97
CA MET A 24 8.90 -14.41 12.83
C MET A 24 9.66 -14.36 14.16
N PRO A 25 10.14 -15.51 14.67
CA PRO A 25 11.00 -15.57 15.84
C PRO A 25 12.39 -15.01 15.51
N HIS A 26 13.00 -14.31 16.48
CA HIS A 26 14.34 -13.75 16.36
C HIS A 26 15.38 -14.82 16.01
N ALA A 27 15.84 -14.83 14.76
CA ALA A 27 17.12 -15.43 14.39
C ALA A 27 18.13 -14.28 14.20
N GLY A 28 19.07 -14.17 15.12
CA GLY A 28 20.10 -13.13 15.10
C GLY A 28 20.87 -13.10 13.79
N LEU A 29 20.82 -11.97 13.09
CA LEU A 29 21.59 -11.71 11.88
C LEU A 29 22.35 -10.39 12.06
N SER A 30 23.68 -10.49 12.02
CA SER A 30 24.63 -9.37 12.07
C SER A 30 24.61 -8.56 10.78
N SER A 31 24.65 -7.23 10.90
CA SER A 31 24.50 -6.23 9.83
C SER A 31 25.67 -6.14 8.82
N GLY A 32 26.66 -7.03 8.88
CA GLY A 32 27.96 -6.79 8.26
C GLY A 32 28.16 -7.19 6.79
N LYS A 33 27.20 -7.81 6.08
CA LYS A 33 27.47 -8.37 4.73
C LYS A 33 26.35 -8.20 3.68
N LEU A 34 25.46 -7.22 3.82
CA LEU A 34 24.31 -7.06 2.92
C LEU A 34 24.49 -6.01 1.80
N LEU A 35 25.73 -5.70 1.40
CA LEU A 35 26.03 -4.61 0.46
C LEU A 35 26.91 -5.00 -0.75
N ASP A 36 27.03 -6.28 -1.11
CA ASP A 36 27.69 -6.67 -2.38
C ASP A 36 26.65 -7.03 -3.47
N PRO A 37 26.56 -6.25 -4.57
CA PRO A 37 25.61 -6.49 -5.66
C PRO A 37 25.90 -7.73 -6.52
N LYS A 38 27.05 -8.41 -6.36
CA LYS A 38 27.48 -9.50 -7.26
C LYS A 38 27.37 -10.92 -6.68
N SER A 39 26.87 -11.10 -5.46
CA SER A 39 26.89 -12.41 -4.79
C SER A 39 25.53 -12.85 -4.21
N TYR A 40 24.54 -13.08 -5.08
CA TYR A 40 23.32 -13.79 -4.66
C TYR A 40 22.94 -14.88 -5.66
N GLU A 41 23.47 -16.07 -5.41
CA GLU A 41 22.95 -17.29 -6.02
C GLU A 41 21.50 -17.55 -5.62
N ARG A 42 20.75 -18.03 -6.60
CA ARG A 42 19.33 -18.37 -6.59
C ARG A 42 19.04 -19.45 -5.54
N ARG A 43 18.71 -19.06 -4.30
CA ARG A 43 18.25 -20.00 -3.27
C ARG A 43 16.73 -20.06 -3.22
N LEU A 44 16.19 -21.11 -3.84
CA LEU A 44 14.81 -21.56 -3.70
C LEU A 44 14.56 -21.96 -2.24
N PHE A 45 13.68 -21.24 -1.54
CA PHE A 45 13.16 -21.69 -0.25
C PHE A 45 11.94 -22.59 -0.51
N SER A 46 12.11 -23.89 -0.27
CA SER A 46 11.01 -24.85 -0.15
C SER A 46 10.51 -24.83 1.28
N THR A 47 9.25 -24.47 1.50
CA THR A 47 8.60 -24.56 2.81
C THR A 47 7.81 -25.88 2.88
N ARG A 48 8.21 -26.79 3.77
CA ARG A 48 7.38 -27.93 4.20
C ARG A 48 6.34 -27.44 5.21
N VAL A 49 5.07 -27.67 4.91
CA VAL A 49 3.96 -27.53 5.87
C VAL A 49 3.90 -28.82 6.69
N GLN A 50 4.03 -28.74 8.02
CA GLN A 50 3.67 -29.84 8.92
C GLN A 50 2.20 -29.69 9.31
N GLU A 51 1.37 -30.63 8.84
CA GLU A 51 -0.02 -30.77 9.25
C GLU A 51 -0.09 -31.39 10.66
N THR A 52 -0.77 -30.71 11.58
CA THR A 52 -1.34 -31.36 12.76
C THR A 52 -2.80 -30.92 12.91
N ALA A 53 -3.71 -31.71 12.34
CA ALA A 53 -5.06 -31.86 12.86
C ALA A 53 -5.67 -33.17 12.34
N SER A 54 -5.84 -34.13 13.23
CA SER A 54 -6.75 -35.26 13.06
C SER A 54 -8.18 -34.76 13.14
N LEU A 55 -9.00 -34.93 12.09
CA LEU A 55 -10.42 -35.20 12.25
C LEU A 55 -11.04 -35.81 10.97
N ASP A 56 -11.68 -36.95 11.22
CA ASP A 56 -12.58 -37.81 10.45
C ASP A 56 -12.62 -37.85 8.92
N ARG A 57 -12.30 -39.06 8.43
CA ARG A 57 -12.57 -39.58 7.11
C ARG A 57 -14.02 -40.04 7.02
N THR A 58 -14.90 -39.26 6.39
CA THR A 58 -15.98 -39.79 5.53
C THR A 58 -16.62 -38.67 4.74
N CYS A 59 -16.26 -38.59 3.46
CA CYS A 59 -17.08 -38.25 2.29
C CYS A 59 -16.20 -37.67 1.18
N ILE A 60 -15.40 -38.54 0.57
CA ILE A 60 -14.90 -38.31 -0.78
C ILE A 60 -16.02 -38.68 -1.74
N SER A 61 -16.64 -37.71 -2.41
CA SER A 61 -16.94 -37.82 -3.84
C SER A 61 -17.52 -36.50 -4.38
N ARG A 62 -16.93 -36.02 -5.49
CA ARG A 62 -17.41 -34.97 -6.41
C ARG A 62 -16.92 -33.53 -6.23
N ILE A 63 -15.61 -33.32 -6.14
CA ILE A 63 -14.99 -32.10 -6.68
C ILE A 63 -13.81 -32.55 -7.54
N GLN A 64 -13.94 -32.37 -8.86
CA GLN A 64 -12.80 -32.49 -9.77
C GLN A 64 -11.79 -31.39 -9.41
N PRO A 65 -10.47 -31.67 -9.40
CA PRO A 65 -9.48 -30.62 -9.29
C PRO A 65 -9.71 -29.63 -10.43
N LEU A 66 -9.93 -28.35 -10.11
CA LEU A 66 -9.76 -27.32 -11.11
C LEU A 66 -8.28 -27.31 -11.47
N GLU A 67 -7.96 -27.96 -12.58
CA GLU A 67 -6.75 -27.68 -13.32
C GLU A 67 -6.79 -26.21 -13.71
N PHE A 68 -5.94 -25.41 -13.06
CA PHE A 68 -5.63 -24.08 -13.55
C PHE A 68 -4.87 -24.26 -14.86
N GLN A 69 -5.61 -24.26 -15.97
CA GLN A 69 -5.02 -23.94 -17.26
C GLN A 69 -4.39 -22.55 -17.12
N GLN A 70 -3.06 -22.52 -17.11
CA GLN A 70 -2.29 -21.32 -17.40
C GLN A 70 -2.68 -20.85 -18.80
N THR A 71 -3.67 -19.96 -18.86
CA THR A 71 -3.96 -19.23 -20.09
C THR A 71 -2.92 -18.14 -20.22
N SER A 72 -1.91 -18.46 -21.02
CA SER A 72 -1.16 -17.61 -21.94
C SER A 72 -1.36 -16.09 -21.82
N GLU A 73 -0.22 -15.40 -21.73
CA GLU A 73 0.01 -13.96 -21.82
C GLU A 73 -0.20 -13.20 -20.51
N HIS A 74 0.84 -13.25 -19.66
CA HIS A 74 1.16 -12.16 -18.75
C HIS A 74 1.34 -10.86 -19.55
N GLU A 75 0.26 -10.17 -19.85
CA GLU A 75 0.31 -8.73 -20.03
C GLU A 75 0.65 -8.16 -18.64
N GLN A 76 1.94 -8.18 -18.29
CA GLN A 76 2.39 -7.95 -16.91
C GLN A 76 1.90 -6.59 -16.44
N SER A 77 0.90 -6.54 -15.56
CA SER A 77 0.30 -5.29 -15.09
C SER A 77 1.37 -4.37 -14.49
N VAL A 78 1.19 -3.06 -14.68
CA VAL A 78 2.06 -2.06 -14.07
C VAL A 78 1.85 -2.12 -12.55
N PRO A 79 2.91 -2.27 -11.73
CA PRO A 79 2.76 -2.37 -10.28
C PRO A 79 2.13 -1.09 -9.73
N LEU A 80 1.00 -1.25 -9.05
CA LEU A 80 0.21 -0.13 -8.55
C LEU A 80 0.04 -0.26 -7.04
N LEU A 81 0.91 0.42 -6.30
CA LEU A 81 1.03 0.34 -4.86
C LEU A 81 0.16 1.42 -4.21
N ILE A 82 -1.02 1.04 -3.73
CA ILE A 82 -1.90 1.91 -2.97
C ILE A 82 -1.40 1.96 -1.54
N PHE A 83 -1.11 3.15 -1.00
CA PHE A 83 -0.52 3.28 0.34
C PHE A 83 -1.13 4.43 1.15
N ASP A 84 -0.99 4.35 2.46
CA ASP A 84 -1.42 5.35 3.43
C ASP A 84 -0.49 5.31 4.66
N ILE A 85 -0.31 6.46 5.31
CA ILE A 85 0.47 6.56 6.55
C ILE A 85 -0.33 7.18 7.70
N LYS A 86 0.03 6.82 8.94
CA LYS A 86 -0.33 7.59 10.15
C LYS A 86 0.92 8.25 10.71
N THR A 87 0.74 9.42 11.31
CA THR A 87 1.85 10.27 11.74
C THR A 87 1.56 10.91 13.08
N THR A 88 2.60 11.42 13.77
CA THR A 88 2.49 12.18 15.01
C THR A 88 1.95 13.61 14.82
N GLY A 89 1.57 14.00 13.60
CA GLY A 89 1.07 15.33 13.26
C GLY A 89 1.18 15.66 11.77
N PHE A 90 0.85 16.90 11.37
CA PHE A 90 0.62 17.22 9.95
C PHE A 90 1.87 17.54 9.11
N PHE A 91 2.91 18.10 9.73
CA PHE A 91 4.09 18.59 8.99
C PHE A 91 5.30 17.68 9.20
N GLN A 92 5.81 17.09 8.11
CA GLN A 92 6.92 16.14 8.10
C GLN A 92 8.14 16.66 8.86
N LYS A 93 8.52 17.95 8.70
CA LYS A 93 9.70 18.52 9.39
C LYS A 93 9.72 18.26 10.90
N ARG A 94 8.56 18.33 11.57
CA ARG A 94 8.42 18.21 13.03
C ARG A 94 7.81 16.89 13.50
N ASN A 95 7.32 16.05 12.58
CA ASN A 95 6.54 14.87 12.91
C ASN A 95 7.13 13.61 12.28
N ARG A 96 6.62 12.45 12.68
CA ARG A 96 7.12 11.14 12.25
C ARG A 96 5.97 10.21 11.91
N ILE A 97 6.25 9.25 11.05
CA ILE A 97 5.33 8.16 10.72
C ILE A 97 5.23 7.21 11.93
N THR A 98 4.02 6.82 12.28
CA THR A 98 3.65 5.86 13.36
C THR A 98 3.02 4.58 12.82
N GLU A 99 2.51 4.58 11.59
CA GLU A 99 2.00 3.40 10.90
C GLU A 99 2.18 3.59 9.39
N PHE A 100 2.51 2.51 8.70
CA PHE A 100 2.64 2.48 7.24
C PHE A 100 1.91 1.26 6.69
N ALA A 101 1.10 1.45 5.67
CA ALA A 101 0.43 0.38 4.96
C ALA A 101 0.52 0.58 3.45
N VAL A 102 0.69 -0.52 2.72
CA VAL A 102 0.64 -0.55 1.26
C VAL A 102 0.02 -1.87 0.77
N HIS A 103 -0.73 -1.78 -0.32
CA HIS A 103 -1.30 -2.90 -1.04
C HIS A 103 -0.98 -2.77 -2.53
N ASP A 104 -0.50 -3.84 -3.15
CA ASP A 104 -0.42 -3.93 -4.61
C ASP A 104 -1.80 -4.28 -5.18
N LEU A 105 -2.39 -3.36 -5.96
CA LEU A 105 -3.77 -3.49 -6.43
C LEU A 105 -3.98 -4.67 -7.39
N TRP A 106 -2.94 -5.07 -8.13
CA TRP A 106 -3.06 -6.11 -9.17
C TRP A 106 -2.73 -7.50 -8.66
N ALA A 107 -1.89 -7.58 -7.64
CA ALA A 107 -1.74 -8.81 -6.89
C ALA A 107 -2.97 -8.98 -5.99
N GLY A 108 -3.48 -10.21 -5.83
CA GLY A 108 -4.67 -10.46 -5.01
C GLY A 108 -4.54 -9.89 -3.58
N LYS A 109 -5.64 -9.89 -2.81
CA LYS A 109 -5.77 -9.26 -1.49
C LYS A 109 -4.61 -9.48 -0.48
N ASN A 110 -3.82 -10.53 -0.65
CA ASN A 110 -2.75 -10.91 0.26
C ASN A 110 -1.41 -10.23 -0.04
N ASN A 111 -1.28 -9.47 -1.13
CA ASN A 111 -0.04 -8.73 -1.41
C ASN A 111 -0.08 -7.37 -0.71
N THR A 112 0.11 -7.40 0.60
CA THR A 112 0.11 -6.23 1.48
C THR A 112 1.37 -6.17 2.31
N PHE A 113 1.75 -4.95 2.70
CA PHE A 113 2.77 -4.70 3.71
C PHE A 113 2.21 -3.67 4.69
N GLU A 114 2.14 -4.02 5.97
CA GLU A 114 1.65 -3.16 7.04
C GLU A 114 2.58 -3.26 8.24
N THR A 115 2.88 -2.12 8.86
CA THR A 115 3.67 -2.11 10.09
C THR A 115 3.39 -0.86 10.93
N LEU A 116 3.36 -1.05 12.24
CA LEU A 116 3.51 0.05 13.19
C LEU A 116 4.98 0.50 13.20
N LEU A 117 5.21 1.77 13.48
CA LEU A 117 6.54 2.34 13.50
C LEU A 117 6.75 3.09 14.81
N ASN A 118 7.89 2.86 15.44
CA ASN A 118 8.35 3.68 16.54
C ASN A 118 8.80 5.02 15.96
N PRO A 119 8.10 6.13 16.27
CA PRO A 119 8.42 7.44 15.71
C PRO A 119 9.66 8.07 16.34
N GLU A 120 10.21 7.49 17.42
CA GLU A 120 11.30 8.05 18.23
C GLU A 120 10.95 9.44 18.81
N MET A 121 9.67 9.66 19.07
CA MET A 121 9.11 10.86 19.72
C MET A 121 7.72 10.56 20.27
N ASP A 122 7.20 11.43 21.13
CA ASP A 122 5.84 11.28 21.64
C ASP A 122 4.78 11.45 20.56
N VAL A 123 3.74 10.62 20.64
CA VAL A 123 2.49 10.75 19.89
C VAL A 123 1.56 11.68 20.66
N PRO A 124 1.21 12.87 20.13
CA PRO A 124 0.31 13.78 20.83
C PRO A 124 -1.07 13.16 21.09
N LYS A 125 -1.68 13.49 22.25
CA LYS A 125 -2.99 12.95 22.65
C LYS A 125 -4.09 13.17 21.60
N TYR A 126 -4.09 14.31 20.92
CA TYR A 126 -5.08 14.60 19.88
C TYR A 126 -4.92 13.69 18.64
N VAL A 127 -3.71 13.27 18.30
CA VAL A 127 -3.44 12.29 17.23
C VAL A 127 -3.87 10.90 17.67
N ALA A 128 -3.50 10.52 18.90
CA ALA A 128 -3.86 9.22 19.46
C ALA A 128 -5.38 9.04 19.55
N ALA A 129 -6.13 10.10 19.87
CA ALA A 129 -7.58 10.08 19.93
C ALA A 129 -8.26 9.79 18.58
N VAL A 130 -7.62 10.16 17.46
CA VAL A 130 -8.16 9.95 16.09
C VAL A 130 -7.69 8.60 15.53
N THR A 131 -6.41 8.28 15.69
CA THR A 131 -5.78 7.12 15.04
C THR A 131 -5.80 5.85 15.90
N ASN A 132 -6.11 5.98 17.19
CA ASN A 132 -5.95 4.92 18.20
C ASN A 132 -4.51 4.39 18.31
N ILE A 133 -3.52 5.19 17.91
CA ILE A 133 -2.10 4.89 18.05
C ILE A 133 -1.53 5.83 19.11
N ASN A 134 -1.18 5.28 20.27
CA ASN A 134 -0.61 6.01 21.40
C ASN A 134 0.84 5.59 21.67
N ASN A 135 1.50 6.26 22.62
CA ASN A 135 2.86 5.94 23.04
C ASN A 135 3.02 4.49 23.49
N ASP A 136 2.05 3.94 24.24
CA ASP A 136 2.11 2.55 24.73
C ASP A 136 2.13 1.52 23.59
N LEU A 137 1.57 1.88 22.42
CA LEU A 137 1.58 1.03 21.24
C LEU A 137 2.90 1.15 20.47
N VAL A 138 3.35 2.37 20.17
CA VAL A 138 4.54 2.59 19.30
C VAL A 138 5.87 2.38 20.01
N CYS A 139 5.88 2.39 21.34
CA CYS A 139 7.07 2.14 22.15
C CYS A 139 7.25 0.66 22.55
N ARG A 140 6.40 -0.25 22.07
CA ARG A 140 6.58 -1.68 22.36
C ARG A 140 7.89 -2.19 21.76
N PRO A 141 8.57 -3.15 22.41
CA PRO A 141 9.87 -3.64 21.95
C PRO A 141 9.88 -4.25 20.54
N ASP A 142 8.75 -4.80 20.09
CA ASP A 142 8.56 -5.42 18.77
C ASP A 142 8.22 -4.41 17.66
N VAL A 143 7.95 -3.15 18.00
CA VAL A 143 7.62 -2.11 17.02
C VAL A 143 8.91 -1.50 16.46
N PRO A 144 9.21 -1.71 15.17
CA PRO A 144 10.48 -1.31 14.58
C PRO A 144 10.56 0.20 14.34
N ARG A 145 11.79 0.71 14.19
CA ARG A 145 12.00 2.05 13.65
C ARG A 145 11.91 1.99 12.13
N PHE A 146 11.75 3.15 11.50
CA PHE A 146 11.70 3.21 10.04
C PHE A 146 12.99 2.70 9.37
N SER A 147 14.15 2.93 10.01
CA SER A 147 15.45 2.41 9.53
C SER A 147 15.47 0.89 9.41
N ASP A 148 14.79 0.19 10.32
CA ASP A 148 14.74 -1.28 10.36
C ASP A 148 13.77 -1.82 9.30
N VAL A 149 12.72 -1.05 9.00
CA VAL A 149 11.68 -1.39 8.02
C VAL A 149 12.08 -1.08 6.59
N LEU A 150 12.90 -0.04 6.35
CA LEU A 150 13.21 0.42 5.00
C LEU A 150 13.76 -0.69 4.08
N PRO A 151 14.70 -1.57 4.51
CA PRO A 151 15.15 -2.68 3.66
C PRO A 151 14.03 -3.67 3.31
N LEU A 152 13.11 -3.93 4.25
CA LEU A 152 11.97 -4.83 4.04
C LEU A 152 10.95 -4.23 3.08
N LEU A 153 10.68 -2.93 3.21
CA LEU A 153 9.83 -2.19 2.28
C LEU A 153 10.39 -2.23 0.86
N LEU A 154 11.70 -1.96 0.70
CA LEU A 154 12.35 -2.04 -0.61
C LEU A 154 12.32 -3.45 -1.19
N ALA A 155 12.46 -4.49 -0.37
CA ALA A 155 12.32 -5.89 -0.81
C ALA A 155 10.90 -6.20 -1.29
N PHE A 156 9.88 -5.76 -0.56
CA PHE A 156 8.47 -5.88 -0.97
C PHE A 156 8.18 -5.17 -2.30
N VAL A 157 8.67 -3.94 -2.47
CA VAL A 157 8.49 -3.19 -3.72
C VAL A 157 9.17 -3.90 -4.89
N ARG A 158 10.38 -4.42 -4.67
CA ARG A 158 11.11 -5.21 -5.68
C ARG A 158 10.37 -6.49 -6.06
N SER A 159 9.69 -7.17 -5.12
CA SER A 159 8.88 -8.34 -5.46
C SER A 159 7.65 -8.01 -6.29
N CYS A 160 7.19 -6.76 -6.25
CA CYS A 160 6.09 -6.28 -7.10
C CYS A 160 6.58 -5.79 -8.47
N GLN A 161 7.89 -5.63 -8.68
CA GLN A 161 8.46 -4.99 -9.87
C GLN A 161 8.22 -5.82 -11.14
N THR A 162 7.62 -5.17 -12.14
CA THR A 162 7.54 -5.69 -13.51
C THR A 162 8.72 -5.15 -14.32
N PRO A 163 9.52 -6.00 -15.02
CA PRO A 163 10.63 -5.52 -15.85
C PRO A 163 10.19 -4.49 -16.90
N GLY A 164 10.91 -3.38 -16.99
CA GLY A 164 10.63 -2.31 -17.96
C GLY A 164 9.41 -1.44 -17.66
N LYS A 165 8.77 -1.60 -16.50
CA LYS A 165 7.63 -0.76 -16.06
C LYS A 165 7.97 0.00 -14.77
N PRO A 166 7.51 1.24 -14.58
CA PRO A 166 7.73 1.96 -13.33
C PRO A 166 6.88 1.38 -12.20
N ILE A 167 7.27 1.64 -10.95
CA ILE A 167 6.37 1.45 -9.79
C ILE A 167 5.51 2.70 -9.65
N ILE A 168 4.19 2.53 -9.61
CA ILE A 168 3.25 3.64 -9.40
C ILE A 168 2.68 3.54 -7.98
N TRP A 169 3.06 4.49 -7.14
CA TRP A 169 2.50 4.69 -5.81
C TRP A 169 1.26 5.56 -5.90
N VAL A 170 0.19 5.17 -5.22
CA VAL A 170 -1.08 5.89 -5.22
C VAL A 170 -1.48 6.16 -3.78
N ALA A 171 -1.70 7.43 -3.46
CA ALA A 171 -2.18 7.84 -2.14
C ALA A 171 -3.16 9.01 -2.30
N HIS A 172 -3.93 9.29 -1.25
CA HIS A 172 -4.86 10.41 -1.22
C HIS A 172 -4.18 11.63 -0.61
N ASN A 173 -4.04 12.73 -1.37
CA ASN A 173 -3.29 13.92 -0.98
C ASN A 173 -1.76 13.69 -0.86
N VAL A 174 -1.22 12.73 -1.63
CA VAL A 174 0.19 12.33 -1.60
C VAL A 174 1.15 13.49 -1.84
N LYS A 175 0.77 14.48 -2.64
CA LYS A 175 1.64 15.62 -2.99
C LYS A 175 1.95 16.51 -1.79
N ARG A 176 1.07 16.52 -0.77
CA ARG A 176 1.14 17.42 0.38
C ARG A 176 1.30 16.69 1.72
N PHE A 177 1.04 15.39 1.77
CA PHE A 177 1.07 14.62 3.01
C PHE A 177 1.98 13.39 2.93
N ASP A 178 1.51 12.25 2.42
CA ASP A 178 2.24 10.97 2.50
C ASP A 178 3.62 11.01 1.83
N GLY A 179 3.70 11.61 0.64
CA GLY A 179 4.93 11.71 -0.14
C GLY A 179 6.04 12.49 0.58
N PRO A 180 5.80 13.73 1.07
CA PRO A 180 6.77 14.47 1.89
C PRO A 180 7.26 13.71 3.13
N PHE A 181 6.38 13.00 3.83
CA PHE A 181 6.78 12.19 4.99
C PHE A 181 7.67 11.02 4.58
N LEU A 182 7.32 10.32 3.51
CA LEU A 182 8.11 9.20 2.99
C LEU A 182 9.50 9.69 2.55
N ALA A 183 9.57 10.75 1.75
CA ALA A 183 10.84 11.34 1.31
C ALA A 183 11.74 11.74 2.49
N GLN A 184 11.17 12.34 3.53
CA GLN A 184 11.94 12.72 4.71
C GLN A 184 12.42 11.49 5.50
N LYS A 185 11.69 10.38 5.51
CA LYS A 185 12.13 9.14 6.16
C LYS A 185 13.28 8.48 5.39
N PHE A 186 13.25 8.50 4.06
CA PHE A 186 14.39 8.09 3.23
C PHE A 186 15.64 8.94 3.53
N ASP A 187 15.49 10.27 3.51
CA ASP A 187 16.57 11.22 3.80
C ASP A 187 17.19 11.00 5.19
N ARG A 188 16.37 10.82 6.23
CA ARG A 188 16.83 10.51 7.60
C ARG A 188 17.57 9.18 7.72
N CYS A 189 17.28 8.23 6.83
CA CYS A 189 18.00 6.95 6.75
C CYS A 189 19.24 7.02 5.85
N SER A 190 19.61 8.22 5.37
CA SER A 190 20.66 8.41 4.37
C SER A 190 20.45 7.56 3.11
N ALA A 191 19.20 7.35 2.74
CA ALA A 191 18.78 6.58 1.59
C ALA A 191 18.11 7.49 0.55
N GLN A 192 18.19 7.10 -0.72
CA GLN A 192 17.51 7.78 -1.81
C GLN A 192 16.24 7.03 -2.19
N MET A 193 15.16 7.77 -2.39
CA MET A 193 13.94 7.21 -2.96
C MET A 193 14.21 6.87 -4.44
N PRO A 194 13.85 5.67 -4.92
CA PRO A 194 14.13 5.28 -6.31
C PRO A 194 13.52 6.26 -7.33
N GLU A 195 14.31 6.62 -8.34
CA GLU A 195 13.93 7.66 -9.32
C GLU A 195 12.80 7.23 -10.26
N ASP A 196 12.65 5.92 -10.45
CA ASP A 196 11.62 5.28 -11.26
C ASP A 196 10.28 5.11 -10.52
N TRP A 197 10.19 5.57 -9.27
CA TRP A 197 8.93 5.68 -8.55
C TRP A 197 8.13 6.89 -9.03
N LEU A 198 6.89 6.59 -9.43
CA LEU A 198 5.89 7.57 -9.81
C LEU A 198 4.82 7.64 -8.72
N PHE A 199 4.30 8.83 -8.45
CA PHE A 199 3.27 9.03 -7.44
C PHE A 199 2.04 9.70 -8.04
N VAL A 200 0.87 9.07 -7.84
CA VAL A 200 -0.41 9.58 -8.29
C VAL A 200 -1.21 10.05 -7.09
N ASP A 201 -1.71 11.28 -7.19
CA ASP A 201 -2.54 11.90 -6.16
C ASP A 201 -4.02 11.72 -6.48
N THR A 202 -4.69 10.85 -5.73
CA THR A 202 -6.13 10.60 -5.96
C THR A 202 -7.00 11.79 -5.59
N LEU A 203 -6.53 12.72 -4.76
CA LEU A 203 -7.23 13.98 -4.52
C LEU A 203 -7.25 14.83 -5.79
N CYS A 204 -6.15 14.89 -6.54
CA CYS A 204 -6.11 15.58 -7.84
C CYS A 204 -7.07 14.94 -8.84
N LEU A 205 -7.10 13.61 -8.92
CA LEU A 205 -8.03 12.87 -9.78
C LEU A 205 -9.50 13.14 -9.38
N ALA A 206 -9.78 13.15 -8.07
CA ALA A 206 -11.12 13.38 -7.55
C ALA A 206 -11.70 14.74 -7.95
N THR A 207 -10.86 15.77 -8.09
CA THR A 207 -11.33 17.09 -8.56
C THR A 207 -11.79 17.11 -10.02
N LYS A 208 -11.41 16.10 -10.81
CA LYS A 208 -11.79 15.93 -12.23
C LYS A 208 -13.08 15.12 -12.40
N LEU A 209 -13.59 14.52 -11.33
CA LEU A 209 -14.81 13.74 -11.37
C LEU A 209 -16.02 14.61 -11.76
N PRO A 210 -17.00 14.06 -12.49
CA PRO A 210 -18.27 14.73 -12.73
C PRO A 210 -18.91 15.16 -11.41
N LYS A 211 -19.45 16.38 -11.37
CA LYS A 211 -20.13 16.92 -10.19
C LYS A 211 -21.41 16.13 -9.93
N LEU A 212 -21.55 15.60 -8.71
CA LEU A 212 -22.77 14.91 -8.27
C LEU A 212 -23.77 15.83 -7.58
N SER A 213 -23.33 16.99 -7.06
CA SER A 213 -24.19 17.92 -6.34
C SER A 213 -23.72 19.37 -6.44
N ALA A 214 -24.67 20.31 -6.47
CA ALA A 214 -24.46 21.75 -6.43
C ALA A 214 -24.21 22.25 -4.99
N SER A 215 -23.31 21.58 -4.26
CA SER A 215 -22.92 21.99 -2.90
C SER A 215 -21.87 23.12 -2.96
N ASN A 216 -22.04 24.14 -2.13
CA ASN A 216 -21.14 25.30 -2.03
C ASN A 216 -19.80 25.00 -1.33
N ASP A 217 -19.66 23.87 -0.62
CA ASP A 217 -18.41 23.50 0.03
C ASP A 217 -17.59 22.54 -0.83
N LYS A 218 -16.67 23.09 -1.63
CA LYS A 218 -15.87 22.34 -2.61
C LYS A 218 -14.77 21.49 -1.96
N ARG A 219 -14.32 21.80 -0.74
CA ARG A 219 -13.12 21.16 -0.15
C ARG A 219 -13.42 19.81 0.46
N HIS A 220 -14.59 19.63 1.05
CA HIS A 220 -14.99 18.37 1.67
C HIS A 220 -15.51 17.35 0.66
N LEU A 221 -15.95 17.77 -0.53
CA LEU A 221 -16.48 16.84 -1.54
C LEU A 221 -15.47 15.80 -2.06
N HIS A 222 -14.18 16.05 -1.88
CA HIS A 222 -13.11 15.24 -2.46
C HIS A 222 -12.25 14.54 -1.41
N ASP A 223 -12.55 14.67 -0.12
CA ASP A 223 -11.89 13.85 0.89
C ASP A 223 -12.29 12.38 0.74
N LEU A 224 -11.44 11.47 1.26
CA LEU A 224 -11.62 10.04 1.06
C LEU A 224 -12.96 9.54 1.62
N GLU A 225 -13.43 10.10 2.73
CA GLU A 225 -14.72 9.75 3.32
C GLU A 225 -15.89 10.14 2.41
N SER A 226 -15.86 11.33 1.83
CA SER A 226 -16.88 11.80 0.89
C SER A 226 -16.86 11.00 -0.42
N LEU A 227 -15.68 10.57 -0.87
CA LEU A 227 -15.57 9.65 -2.00
C LEU A 227 -16.14 8.25 -1.67
N CYS A 228 -15.91 7.74 -0.46
CA CYS A 228 -16.53 6.49 -0.01
C CYS A 228 -18.06 6.61 0.00
N LYS A 229 -18.60 7.71 0.54
CA LYS A 229 -20.06 8.01 0.52
C LYS A 229 -20.59 8.08 -0.90
N ARG A 230 -19.89 8.78 -1.80
CA ARG A 230 -20.24 8.90 -3.24
C ARG A 230 -20.38 7.53 -3.91
N TYR A 231 -19.51 6.58 -3.60
CA TYR A 231 -19.47 5.26 -4.24
C TYR A 231 -20.20 4.16 -3.46
N GLY A 232 -20.82 4.49 -2.32
CA GLY A 232 -21.47 3.50 -1.46
C GLY A 232 -20.49 2.47 -0.87
N ILE A 233 -19.25 2.90 -0.61
CA ILE A 233 -18.20 2.05 -0.05
C ILE A 233 -18.28 2.08 1.48
N SER A 234 -18.51 0.90 2.06
CA SER A 234 -18.39 0.66 3.49
C SER A 234 -17.25 -0.31 3.73
N VAL A 235 -16.31 0.07 4.59
CA VAL A 235 -15.23 -0.80 5.04
C VAL A 235 -15.39 -1.02 6.53
N GLU A 236 -15.44 -2.28 6.95
CA GLU A 236 -15.53 -2.66 8.35
C GLU A 236 -14.19 -2.44 9.06
N GLY A 237 -14.24 -1.94 10.30
CA GLY A 237 -13.07 -1.79 11.18
C GLY A 237 -12.93 -0.39 11.80
N PRO A 238 -12.01 -0.23 12.77
CA PRO A 238 -11.76 1.04 13.44
C PRO A 238 -11.20 2.11 12.47
N PRO A 239 -11.88 3.27 12.32
CA PRO A 239 -11.48 4.28 11.36
C PRO A 239 -10.06 4.79 11.62
N HIS A 240 -9.42 5.34 10.58
CA HIS A 240 -8.08 5.94 10.67
C HIS A 240 -6.93 4.98 11.02
N ARG A 241 -7.07 3.69 10.68
CA ARG A 241 -5.92 2.76 10.57
C ARG A 241 -5.43 2.69 9.12
N ALA A 242 -4.11 2.66 8.94
CA ALA A 242 -3.49 2.82 7.62
C ALA A 242 -4.00 1.78 6.61
N MET A 243 -3.98 0.49 6.94
CA MET A 243 -4.45 -0.54 5.99
C MET A 243 -5.92 -0.40 5.63
N GLN A 244 -6.77 0.06 6.56
CA GLN A 244 -8.18 0.30 6.23
C GLN A 244 -8.36 1.46 5.27
N GLU A 245 -7.60 2.55 5.45
CA GLU A 245 -7.60 3.67 4.49
C GLU A 245 -7.06 3.22 3.13
N VAL A 246 -6.03 2.36 3.09
CA VAL A 246 -5.56 1.71 1.84
C VAL A 246 -6.70 0.93 1.19
N MET A 247 -7.40 0.06 1.91
CA MET A 247 -8.48 -0.75 1.33
C MET A 247 -9.67 0.10 0.85
N LYS A 248 -10.02 1.17 1.57
CA LYS A 248 -11.00 2.17 1.10
C LYS A 248 -10.51 2.82 -0.19
N LEU A 249 -9.26 3.27 -0.21
CA LEU A 249 -8.65 3.94 -1.35
C LEU A 249 -8.57 3.02 -2.57
N CYS A 250 -8.28 1.72 -2.42
CA CYS A 250 -8.32 0.74 -3.49
C CYS A 250 -9.68 0.74 -4.18
N GLN A 251 -10.77 0.65 -3.41
CA GLN A 251 -12.13 0.63 -3.95
C GLN A 251 -12.51 1.97 -4.60
N VAL A 252 -12.18 3.09 -3.94
CA VAL A 252 -12.42 4.43 -4.48
C VAL A 252 -11.65 4.65 -5.78
N PHE A 253 -10.37 4.28 -5.82
CA PHE A 253 -9.51 4.44 -6.99
C PHE A 253 -10.02 3.62 -8.18
N GLN A 254 -10.44 2.37 -7.97
CA GLN A 254 -11.04 1.53 -9.01
C GLN A 254 -12.35 2.12 -9.58
N LYS A 255 -13.20 2.70 -8.73
CA LYS A 255 -14.45 3.35 -9.19
C LYS A 255 -14.15 4.66 -9.91
N MET A 256 -13.23 5.45 -9.37
CA MET A 256 -12.83 6.74 -9.94
C MET A 256 -12.11 6.56 -11.28
N SER A 257 -11.25 5.55 -11.43
CA SER A 257 -10.58 5.25 -12.70
C SER A 257 -11.59 4.90 -13.80
N PHE A 258 -12.66 4.19 -13.46
CA PHE A 258 -13.76 3.90 -14.39
C PHE A 258 -14.51 5.17 -14.80
N ASP A 259 -14.94 5.99 -13.83
CA ASP A 259 -15.67 7.24 -14.09
C ASP A 259 -14.86 8.22 -14.94
N LEU A 260 -13.55 8.32 -14.69
CA LEU A 260 -12.63 9.18 -15.43
C LEU A 260 -12.18 8.58 -16.77
N LYS A 261 -12.53 7.31 -17.06
CA LYS A 261 -12.01 6.54 -18.20
C LYS A 261 -10.49 6.59 -18.27
N LEU A 262 -9.85 6.46 -17.11
CA LEU A 262 -8.41 6.66 -16.95
C LEU A 262 -7.63 5.57 -17.69
N THR A 263 -6.83 5.97 -18.67
CA THR A 263 -5.90 5.06 -19.37
C THR A 263 -4.57 4.97 -18.62
N TYR A 264 -3.69 4.07 -19.06
CA TYR A 264 -2.34 3.99 -18.53
C TYR A 264 -1.58 5.30 -18.78
N GLU A 265 -1.63 5.82 -20.00
CA GLU A 265 -0.97 7.07 -20.38
C GLU A 265 -1.53 8.23 -19.55
N GLY A 266 -2.87 8.31 -19.41
CA GLY A 266 -3.50 9.30 -18.56
C GLY A 266 -3.08 9.19 -17.09
N LEU A 267 -2.89 7.98 -16.56
CA LEU A 267 -2.38 7.79 -15.19
C LEU A 267 -0.93 8.28 -15.06
N ILE A 268 -0.08 8.01 -16.05
CA ILE A 268 1.32 8.46 -16.08
C ILE A 268 1.40 9.99 -16.18
N ASP A 269 0.53 10.63 -16.96
CA ASP A 269 0.47 12.09 -17.11
C ASP A 269 0.08 12.80 -15.79
N GLU A 270 -0.71 12.14 -14.94
CA GLU A 270 -1.09 12.65 -13.61
C GLU A 270 0.00 12.44 -12.56
N ALA A 271 0.94 11.54 -12.83
CA ALA A 271 1.95 11.12 -11.90
C ALA A 271 3.07 12.16 -11.76
N ILE A 272 3.64 12.22 -10.57
CA ILE A 272 4.85 13.01 -10.29
C ILE A 272 6.00 12.07 -9.95
N LYS A 273 7.22 12.45 -10.31
CA LYS A 273 8.43 11.68 -10.02
C LYS A 273 8.85 11.85 -8.56
N ALA A 274 9.59 10.87 -8.03
CA ALA A 274 10.15 10.92 -6.68
C ALA A 274 10.91 12.22 -6.36
N ASN A 275 11.64 12.78 -7.33
CA ASN A 275 12.41 14.01 -7.15
C ASN A 275 11.55 15.26 -6.82
N TYR A 276 10.24 15.23 -7.09
CA TYR A 276 9.30 16.30 -6.71
C TYR A 276 9.35 16.59 -5.20
N PHE A 277 9.63 15.57 -4.39
CA PHE A 277 9.60 15.69 -2.94
C PHE A 277 10.89 16.28 -2.33
N SER A 278 11.96 16.43 -3.11
CA SER A 278 13.23 17.06 -2.66
C SER A 278 13.03 18.45 -2.06
N LYS A 279 12.06 19.23 -2.59
CA LYS A 279 11.70 20.57 -2.09
C LYS A 279 11.19 20.59 -0.64
N PHE A 280 10.86 19.44 -0.07
CA PHE A 280 10.38 19.32 1.31
C PHE A 280 11.49 18.91 2.30
N LEU A 281 12.69 18.60 1.82
CA LEU A 281 13.84 18.17 2.63
C LEU A 281 14.62 19.35 3.23
N ASN A 282 14.63 20.50 2.52
CA ASN A 282 15.23 21.76 2.96
C ASN A 282 14.27 22.54 3.84
#